data_AF-A0A2R5L167-F1
#
_entry.id   AF-A0A2R5L167-F1
#
_cell.length_a   1.000
_cell.length_b   1.000
_cell.length_c   1.000
_cell.angle_alpha   90.00
_cell.angle_beta   90.00
_cell.angle_gamma   90.00
#
_symmetry.space_group_name_H-M   'P 1'
#
loop_
_entity.id
_entity.type
_entity.pdbx_description
1 polymer ?
#
loop_
_entity_poly.entity_id
_entity_poly.type
_entity_poly.pdbx_seq_one_letter_code
_entity_poly.pdbx_strand_id
1 'polypeptide(L)'
;DEKAGIVQTVEPRAKGRGLIDQYRPAIHADTVVYFLVRLPCQVHENVQVQSNLLPNQNIPVPIATAGELLSRRCFALLRRALVIWPTAEPKLVWLDKLFQSLETPQFVLGNVCAGIDLLTFLVSKLKKEQMLAAIKSMYRGLLCCCNSNLIRVVKPLNNLLNALLKTFGLEELDELIIRVVR
;
A
#
# COMPACT_ATOMS: atom_id res chain seq x y z
N ASP A 1 45.06 -39.32 27.16
CA ASP A 1 44.40 -38.00 27.11
C ASP A 1 44.15 -37.57 25.68
N GLU A 2 42.99 -37.96 25.17
CA GLU A 2 42.54 -37.71 23.80
C GLU A 2 41.62 -36.48 23.81
N LYS A 3 42.06 -35.39 23.16
CA LYS A 3 41.25 -34.17 23.01
C LYS A 3 40.11 -34.43 22.02
N ALA A 4 38.92 -34.65 22.56
CA ALA A 4 37.67 -34.70 21.79
C ALA A 4 37.36 -33.31 21.18
N GLY A 5 37.43 -33.23 19.86
CA GLY A 5 36.90 -32.11 19.08
C GLY A 5 35.37 -32.14 19.12
N ILE A 6 34.76 -31.06 19.60
CA ILE A 6 33.31 -30.85 19.55
C ILE A 6 32.96 -30.43 18.11
N VAL A 7 32.51 -31.39 17.31
CA VAL A 7 31.80 -31.11 16.05
C VAL A 7 30.37 -30.72 16.42
N GLN A 8 30.07 -29.43 16.43
CA GLN A 8 28.69 -28.95 16.46
C GLN A 8 28.03 -29.25 15.11
N THR A 9 27.25 -30.33 15.06
CA THR A 9 26.28 -30.57 14.00
C THR A 9 25.22 -29.48 14.03
N VAL A 10 25.31 -28.53 13.08
CA VAL A 10 24.26 -27.55 12.81
C VAL A 10 23.06 -28.28 12.23
N GLU A 11 22.01 -28.48 13.05
CA GLU A 11 20.73 -28.98 12.56
C GLU A 11 20.13 -28.01 11.51
N PRO A 12 19.59 -28.51 10.38
CA PRO A 12 18.98 -27.65 9.39
C PRO A 12 17.64 -27.13 9.92
N ARG A 13 17.52 -25.80 9.98
CA ARG A 13 16.33 -24.98 10.28
C ARG A 13 15.22 -25.14 9.22
N ALA A 14 14.88 -26.38 8.86
CA ALA A 14 13.97 -26.76 7.78
C ALA A 14 12.61 -27.27 8.31
N LYS A 15 12.55 -27.85 9.52
CA LYS A 15 11.32 -28.45 10.07
C LYS A 15 10.20 -27.45 10.37
N GLY A 16 10.52 -26.17 10.59
CA GLY A 16 9.50 -25.13 10.87
C GLY A 16 8.70 -24.68 9.64
N ARG A 17 9.18 -24.94 8.41
CA ARG A 17 8.50 -24.50 7.17
C ARG A 17 7.37 -25.45 6.73
N GLY A 18 7.45 -26.74 7.06
CA GLY A 18 6.41 -27.70 6.69
C GLY A 18 5.07 -27.47 7.39
N LEU A 19 5.10 -26.99 8.65
CA LEU A 19 3.88 -26.82 9.46
C LEU A 19 3.05 -25.59 9.03
N ILE A 20 3.70 -24.51 8.61
CA ILE A 20 3.02 -23.32 8.07
C ILE A 20 2.46 -23.55 6.66
N ASP A 21 3.10 -24.39 5.84
CA ASP A 21 2.55 -24.78 4.53
C ASP A 21 1.32 -25.68 4.68
N GLN A 22 1.30 -26.55 5.71
CA GLN A 22 0.14 -27.39 6.04
C GLN A 22 -1.08 -26.60 6.54
N TYR A 23 -0.86 -25.46 7.21
CA TYR A 23 -1.90 -24.56 7.72
C TYR A 23 -1.98 -23.23 6.95
N ARG A 24 -1.66 -23.25 5.65
CA ARG A 24 -1.99 -22.14 4.74
C ARG A 24 -3.27 -22.47 3.96
N PRO A 25 -4.49 -22.43 4.55
CA PRO A 25 -5.71 -22.46 3.75
C PRO A 25 -5.70 -21.27 2.79
N ALA A 26 -5.34 -21.51 1.53
CA ALA A 26 -5.37 -20.51 0.48
C ALA A 26 -6.81 -20.02 0.20
N ILE A 27 -7.81 -20.81 0.61
CA ILE A 27 -9.25 -20.54 0.40
C ILE A 27 -9.72 -19.21 1.02
N HIS A 28 -9.06 -18.72 2.07
CA HIS A 28 -9.39 -17.43 2.69
C HIS A 28 -8.30 -16.37 2.49
N ALA A 29 -7.21 -16.70 1.81
CA ALA A 29 -6.05 -15.82 1.64
C ALA A 29 -6.46 -14.49 1.01
N ASP A 30 -7.21 -14.52 -0.09
CA ASP A 30 -7.66 -13.32 -0.79
C ASP A 30 -8.55 -12.44 0.09
N THR A 31 -9.41 -13.06 0.90
CA THR A 31 -10.30 -12.34 1.81
C THR A 31 -9.51 -11.66 2.92
N VAL A 32 -8.58 -12.39 3.54
CA VAL A 32 -7.71 -11.84 4.59
C VAL A 32 -6.86 -10.71 4.03
N VAL A 33 -6.19 -10.91 2.89
CA VAL A 33 -5.35 -9.88 2.26
C VAL A 33 -6.20 -8.68 1.83
N TYR A 34 -7.42 -8.90 1.34
CA TYR A 34 -8.36 -7.82 1.00
C TYR A 34 -8.76 -6.96 2.21
N PHE A 35 -8.95 -7.55 3.38
CA PHE A 35 -9.14 -6.78 4.61
C PHE A 35 -7.86 -6.05 5.01
N LEU A 36 -6.72 -6.72 4.96
CA LEU A 36 -5.43 -6.15 5.36
C LEU A 36 -4.99 -4.97 4.48
N VAL A 37 -5.30 -4.97 3.18
CA VAL A 37 -5.00 -3.81 2.31
C VAL A 37 -5.85 -2.59 2.67
N ARG A 38 -7.00 -2.75 3.30
CA ARG A 38 -7.87 -1.63 3.68
C ARG A 38 -7.51 -1.00 5.01
N LEU A 39 -7.07 -1.80 5.98
CA LEU A 39 -6.81 -1.34 7.35
C LEU A 39 -5.90 -0.10 7.45
N PRO A 40 -4.75 -0.01 6.74
CA PRO A 40 -3.91 1.19 6.82
C PRO A 40 -4.63 2.48 6.42
N CYS A 41 -5.65 2.37 5.56
CA CYS A 41 -6.38 3.50 4.99
C CYS A 41 -7.66 3.84 5.78
N GLN A 42 -7.88 3.24 6.95
CA GLN A 42 -9.12 3.43 7.73
C GLN A 42 -8.86 3.84 9.19
N VAL A 43 -7.60 3.86 9.61
CA VAL A 43 -7.20 4.09 11.01
C VAL A 43 -6.84 5.54 11.32
N HIS A 44 -6.84 6.43 10.32
CA HIS A 44 -6.56 7.84 10.58
C HIS A 44 -7.78 8.52 11.14
N GLU A 45 -7.55 9.37 12.12
CA GLU A 45 -8.57 10.20 12.73
C GLU A 45 -9.06 11.22 11.70
N ASN A 46 -10.38 11.45 11.68
CA ASN A 46 -10.94 12.62 11.00
C ASN A 46 -10.64 13.85 11.85
N VAL A 47 -9.37 14.23 11.88
CA VAL A 47 -9.02 15.56 12.33
C VAL A 47 -9.56 16.46 11.24
N GLN A 48 -10.63 17.19 11.55
CA GLN A 48 -11.07 18.35 10.76
C GLN A 48 -9.96 19.40 10.85
N VAL A 49 -8.82 19.11 10.21
CA VAL A 49 -7.80 20.10 9.92
C VAL A 49 -8.49 20.98 8.89
N GLN A 50 -9.09 22.03 9.42
CA GLN A 50 -9.54 23.20 8.68
C GLN A 50 -8.68 23.34 7.43
N SER A 51 -9.37 23.44 6.31
CA SER A 51 -8.94 23.94 5.01
C SER A 51 -8.22 25.31 5.05
N ASN A 52 -7.72 25.76 6.20
CA ASN A 52 -7.06 27.04 6.46
C ASN A 52 -5.59 26.88 6.92
N LEU A 53 -4.93 25.77 6.61
CA LEU A 53 -3.47 25.75 6.68
C LEU A 53 -2.91 26.37 5.41
N LEU A 54 -2.62 27.68 5.49
CA LEU A 54 -1.82 28.42 4.53
C LEU A 54 -0.58 27.60 4.10
N PRO A 55 -0.11 27.75 2.85
CA PRO A 55 1.01 26.99 2.29
C PRO A 55 2.37 27.19 2.99
N ASN A 56 2.43 27.90 4.12
CA ASN A 56 3.68 28.30 4.79
C ASN A 56 3.63 28.30 6.32
N GLN A 57 2.73 27.53 6.95
CA GLN A 57 2.74 27.40 8.42
C GLN A 57 3.46 26.12 8.84
N ASN A 58 4.69 26.30 9.33
CA ASN A 58 5.55 25.29 9.93
C ASN A 58 5.03 24.93 11.35
N ILE A 59 3.77 24.48 11.44
CA ILE A 59 3.19 24.03 12.69
C ILE A 59 3.92 22.75 13.10
N PRO A 60 4.40 22.64 14.36
CA PRO A 60 4.98 21.40 14.85
C PRO A 60 3.92 20.29 14.74
N VAL A 61 4.05 19.47 13.70
CA VAL A 61 3.23 18.25 13.57
C VAL A 61 3.63 17.38 14.76
N PRO A 62 2.67 16.94 15.61
CA PRO A 62 2.96 15.99 16.67
C PRO A 62 3.74 14.81 16.10
N ILE A 63 4.76 14.34 16.84
CA ILE A 63 5.64 13.23 16.46
C ILE A 63 4.77 11.99 16.20
N ALA A 64 4.35 11.79 14.94
CA ALA A 64 3.40 10.79 14.45
C ALA A 64 2.10 10.63 15.26
N THR A 65 0.96 10.91 14.65
CA THR A 65 -0.35 10.67 15.31
C THR A 65 -0.54 9.18 15.65
N ALA A 66 -1.41 8.87 16.62
CA ALA A 66 -1.74 7.48 16.96
C ALA A 66 -2.23 6.68 15.74
N GLY A 67 -3.05 7.32 14.89
CA GLY A 67 -3.51 6.76 13.61
C GLY A 67 -2.37 6.46 12.63
N GLU A 68 -1.37 7.34 12.51
CA GLU A 68 -0.21 7.14 11.63
C GLU A 68 0.68 5.98 12.12
N LEU A 69 0.92 5.88 13.43
CA LEU A 69 1.66 4.76 14.02
C LEU A 69 0.93 3.43 13.82
N LEU A 70 -0.39 3.41 13.97
CA LEU A 70 -1.21 2.24 13.73
C LEU A 70 -1.21 1.86 12.25
N SER A 71 -1.34 2.83 11.34
CA SER A 71 -1.26 2.62 9.89
C SER A 71 0.04 1.93 9.48
N ARG A 72 1.18 2.38 10.02
CA ARG A 72 2.49 1.74 9.78
C ARG A 72 2.55 0.30 10.27
N ARG A 73 1.90 -0.02 11.38
CA ARG A 73 1.79 -1.42 11.89
C ARG A 73 0.89 -2.26 10.98
N CYS A 74 -0.23 -1.71 10.49
CA CYS A 74 -1.08 -2.36 9.50
C CYS A 74 -0.31 -2.66 8.20
N PHE A 75 0.54 -1.74 7.73
CA PHE A 75 1.43 -1.98 6.60
C PHE A 75 2.43 -3.11 6.84
N ALA A 76 3.05 -3.16 8.03
CA ALA A 76 3.96 -4.24 8.39
C ALA A 76 3.25 -5.61 8.41
N LEU A 77 1.99 -5.63 8.88
CA LEU A 77 1.16 -6.83 8.86
C LEU A 77 0.82 -7.27 7.43
N LEU A 78 0.37 -6.34 6.57
CA LEU A 78 0.10 -6.61 5.16
C LEU A 78 1.36 -7.16 4.45
N ARG A 79 2.52 -6.55 4.71
CA ARG A 79 3.80 -7.02 4.13
C ARG A 79 4.09 -8.47 4.50
N ARG A 80 3.86 -8.86 5.75
CA ARG A 80 4.03 -10.25 6.20
C ARG A 80 3.00 -11.18 5.56
N ALA A 81 1.74 -10.73 5.46
CA ALA A 81 0.68 -11.51 4.81
C ALA A 81 1.00 -11.82 3.35
N LEU A 82 1.53 -10.87 2.58
CA LEU A 82 1.91 -11.10 1.18
C LEU A 82 3.12 -12.04 1.02
N VAL A 83 3.97 -12.19 2.04
CA VAL A 83 5.03 -13.23 2.05
C VAL A 83 4.44 -14.61 2.28
N ILE A 84 3.40 -14.71 3.12
CA ILE A 84 2.70 -15.97 3.40
C ILE A 84 1.81 -16.35 2.22
N TRP A 85 1.12 -15.40 1.59
CA TRP A 85 0.20 -15.61 0.48
C TRP A 85 0.64 -14.82 -0.77
N PRO A 86 1.71 -15.25 -1.47
CA PRO A 86 2.25 -14.54 -2.62
C PRO A 86 1.34 -14.55 -3.85
N THR A 87 0.39 -15.49 -3.89
CA THR A 87 -0.61 -15.63 -4.96
C THR A 87 -1.92 -14.92 -4.65
N ALA A 88 -2.01 -14.19 -3.53
CA ALA A 88 -3.24 -13.50 -3.17
C ALA A 88 -3.53 -12.34 -4.13
N GLU A 89 -4.77 -12.22 -4.56
CA GLU A 89 -5.21 -11.21 -5.52
C GLU A 89 -6.22 -10.24 -4.89
N PRO A 90 -5.76 -9.26 -4.09
CA PRO A 90 -6.69 -8.34 -3.44
C PRO A 90 -7.39 -7.45 -4.47
N LYS A 91 -8.71 -7.27 -4.30
CA LYS A 91 -9.50 -6.33 -5.10
C LYS A 91 -9.19 -4.89 -4.68
N LEU A 92 -8.66 -4.08 -5.59
CA LEU A 92 -8.21 -2.70 -5.29
C LEU A 92 -9.19 -1.61 -5.68
N VAL A 93 -10.26 -1.92 -6.43
CA VAL A 93 -11.24 -0.94 -6.96
C VAL A 93 -11.80 0.06 -5.93
N TRP A 94 -11.82 -0.30 -4.65
CA TRP A 94 -12.29 0.58 -3.58
C TRP A 94 -11.40 1.80 -3.36
N LEU A 95 -10.11 1.73 -3.74
CA LEU A 95 -9.19 2.87 -3.68
C LEU A 95 -9.63 4.00 -4.61
N ASP A 96 -10.33 3.70 -5.71
CA ASP A 96 -10.91 4.71 -6.60
C ASP A 96 -11.83 5.67 -5.81
N LYS A 97 -12.75 5.10 -5.02
CA LYS A 97 -13.66 5.86 -4.15
C LYS A 97 -12.92 6.59 -3.05
N LEU A 98 -11.87 5.97 -2.48
CA LEU A 98 -11.03 6.63 -1.47
C LEU A 98 -10.39 7.89 -2.04
N PHE A 99 -9.81 7.82 -3.24
CA PHE A 99 -9.13 8.95 -3.85
C PHE A 99 -10.09 10.04 -4.33
N GLN A 100 -11.24 9.66 -4.89
CA GLN A 100 -12.33 10.60 -5.22
C GLN A 100 -12.86 11.34 -3.99
N SER A 101 -12.67 10.81 -2.77
CA SER A 101 -13.08 11.53 -1.56
C SER A 101 -12.37 12.87 -1.40
N LEU A 102 -11.21 13.10 -2.02
CA LEU A 102 -10.54 14.41 -2.04
C LEU A 102 -11.42 15.57 -2.53
N GLU A 103 -12.42 15.27 -3.36
CA GLU A 103 -13.37 16.27 -3.88
C GLU A 103 -14.52 16.54 -2.90
N THR A 104 -14.63 15.76 -1.83
CA THR A 104 -15.67 15.90 -0.80
C THR A 104 -15.13 16.71 0.38
N PRO A 105 -15.97 17.50 1.09
CA PRO A 105 -15.50 18.34 2.19
C PRO A 105 -15.13 17.57 3.48
N GLN A 106 -15.52 16.29 3.59
CA GLN A 106 -15.38 15.49 4.82
C GLN A 106 -14.32 14.37 4.68
N PHE A 107 -13.38 14.53 3.77
CA PHE A 107 -12.34 13.54 3.54
C PHE A 107 -11.31 13.50 4.66
N VAL A 108 -10.80 12.29 4.94
CA VAL A 108 -9.72 12.10 5.90
C VAL A 108 -8.41 12.02 5.11
N LEU A 109 -7.63 13.11 5.12
CA LEU A 109 -6.41 13.20 4.33
C LEU A 109 -5.39 12.08 4.62
N GLY A 110 -5.27 11.68 5.89
CA GLY A 110 -4.38 10.57 6.28
C GLY A 110 -4.74 9.25 5.57
N ASN A 111 -6.04 8.98 5.38
CA ASN A 111 -6.51 7.80 4.67
C ASN A 111 -6.11 7.86 3.19
N VAL A 112 -6.24 9.02 2.55
CA VAL A 112 -5.85 9.22 1.14
C VAL A 112 -4.34 9.03 0.95
N CYS A 113 -3.51 9.69 1.78
CA CYS A 113 -2.05 9.54 1.74
C CYS A 113 -1.63 8.07 1.94
N ALA A 114 -2.21 7.38 2.92
CA ALA A 114 -1.96 5.96 3.15
C ALA A 114 -2.41 5.10 1.96
N GLY A 115 -3.50 5.44 1.27
CA GLY A 115 -3.93 4.77 0.04
C GLY A 115 -2.92 4.91 -1.09
N ILE A 116 -2.29 6.08 -1.24
CA ILE A 116 -1.25 6.30 -2.25
C ILE A 116 0.02 5.52 -1.90
N ASP A 117 0.46 5.54 -0.64
CA ASP A 117 1.61 4.76 -0.18
C ASP A 117 1.37 3.24 -0.32
N LEU A 118 0.13 2.79 -0.04
CA LEU A 118 -0.28 1.41 -0.27
C LEU A 118 -0.17 1.03 -1.74
N LEU A 119 -0.69 1.87 -2.64
CA LEU A 119 -0.61 1.58 -4.06
C LEU A 119 0.85 1.52 -4.51
N THR A 120 1.69 2.46 -4.06
CA THR A 120 3.15 2.48 -4.32
C THR A 120 3.81 1.18 -3.86
N PHE A 121 3.46 0.70 -2.67
CA PHE A 121 3.95 -0.57 -2.15
C PHE A 121 3.50 -1.75 -3.01
N LEU A 122 2.22 -1.81 -3.37
CA LEU A 122 1.64 -2.92 -4.13
C LEU A 122 2.16 -3.01 -5.57
N VAL A 123 2.50 -1.89 -6.20
CA VAL A 123 3.16 -1.87 -7.52
C VAL A 123 4.40 -2.77 -7.55
N SER A 124 5.15 -2.84 -6.45
CA SER A 124 6.35 -3.69 -6.33
C SER A 124 6.09 -5.13 -5.90
N LYS A 125 4.85 -5.46 -5.51
CA LYS A 125 4.50 -6.75 -4.89
C LYS A 125 3.56 -7.61 -5.71
N LEU A 126 2.70 -6.99 -6.49
CA LEU A 126 1.72 -7.68 -7.33
C LEU A 126 2.25 -7.83 -8.76
N LYS A 127 1.64 -8.74 -9.52
CA LYS A 127 2.01 -8.96 -10.93
C LYS A 127 1.67 -7.72 -11.75
N LYS A 128 2.49 -7.45 -12.78
CA LYS A 128 2.34 -6.32 -13.69
C LYS A 128 0.93 -6.21 -14.28
N GLU A 129 0.39 -7.32 -14.78
CA GLU A 129 -0.96 -7.39 -15.38
C GLU A 129 -2.08 -7.05 -14.40
N GLN A 130 -1.99 -7.59 -13.18
CA GLN A 130 -2.95 -7.33 -12.11
C GLN A 130 -2.93 -5.85 -11.71
N MET A 131 -1.74 -5.28 -11.57
CA MET A 131 -1.57 -3.87 -11.26
C MET A 131 -2.10 -2.98 -12.38
N LEU A 132 -1.86 -3.33 -13.65
CA LEU A 132 -2.38 -2.59 -14.79
C LEU A 132 -3.92 -2.59 -14.80
N ALA A 133 -4.54 -3.74 -14.55
CA ALA A 133 -5.99 -3.86 -14.43
C ALA A 133 -6.55 -3.00 -13.28
N ALA A 134 -5.87 -3.02 -12.12
CA ALA A 134 -6.24 -2.19 -10.97
C ALA A 134 -6.17 -0.70 -11.29
N ILE A 135 -5.07 -0.23 -11.89
CA ILE A 135 -4.89 1.18 -12.29
C ILE A 135 -5.97 1.63 -13.26
N LYS A 136 -6.29 0.81 -14.28
CA LYS A 136 -7.40 1.08 -15.21
C LYS A 136 -8.72 1.25 -14.47
N SER A 137 -9.02 0.36 -13.53
CA SER A 137 -10.28 0.41 -12.76
C SER A 137 -10.38 1.59 -11.79
N MET A 138 -9.27 2.25 -11.47
CA MET A 138 -9.18 3.32 -10.46
C MET A 138 -8.67 4.65 -11.01
N TYR A 139 -8.64 4.79 -12.34
CA TYR A 139 -8.03 5.95 -13.00
C TYR A 139 -8.66 7.28 -12.55
N ARG A 140 -9.99 7.33 -12.37
CA ARG A 140 -10.69 8.55 -11.97
C ARG A 140 -10.22 9.07 -10.62
N GLY A 141 -10.12 8.18 -9.62
CA GLY A 141 -9.58 8.53 -8.31
C GLY A 141 -8.13 8.99 -8.37
N LEU A 142 -7.30 8.32 -9.17
CA LEU A 142 -5.90 8.76 -9.37
C LEU A 142 -5.82 10.17 -9.97
N LEU A 143 -6.71 10.50 -10.89
CA LEU A 143 -6.79 11.84 -11.47
C LEU A 143 -7.16 12.90 -10.42
N CYS A 144 -8.08 12.61 -9.50
CA CYS A 144 -8.38 13.50 -8.35
C CYS A 144 -7.13 13.77 -7.50
N CYS A 145 -6.29 12.75 -7.27
CA CYS A 145 -5.00 12.91 -6.59
C CYS A 145 -4.01 13.77 -7.39
N CYS A 146 -3.93 13.59 -8.70
CA CYS A 146 -3.06 14.40 -9.58
C CYS A 146 -3.45 15.88 -9.64
N ASN A 147 -4.75 16.17 -9.54
CA ASN A 147 -5.27 17.53 -9.55
C ASN A 147 -5.27 18.19 -8.15
N SER A 148 -4.89 17.46 -7.09
CA SER A 148 -4.87 17.99 -5.72
C SER A 148 -3.67 18.91 -5.49
N ASN A 149 -3.94 20.13 -5.00
CA ASN A 149 -2.92 21.10 -4.59
C ASN A 149 -2.36 20.85 -3.18
N LEU A 150 -2.78 19.78 -2.49
CA LEU A 150 -2.33 19.47 -1.14
C LEU A 150 -0.91 18.88 -1.18
N ILE A 151 0.07 19.60 -0.64
CA ILE A 151 1.49 19.17 -0.57
C ILE A 151 1.64 17.76 0.02
N ARG A 152 0.82 17.42 1.02
CA ARG A 152 0.81 16.10 1.68
C ARG A 152 0.37 14.95 0.74
N VAL A 153 -0.38 15.24 -0.32
CA VAL A 153 -0.78 14.29 -1.37
C VAL A 153 0.30 14.25 -2.47
N VAL A 154 0.84 15.41 -2.85
CA VAL A 154 1.81 15.54 -3.95
C VAL A 154 3.07 14.68 -3.73
N LYS A 155 3.63 14.68 -2.52
CA LYS A 155 4.85 13.91 -2.22
C LYS A 155 4.67 12.38 -2.39
N PRO A 156 3.70 11.72 -1.72
CA PRO A 156 3.47 10.29 -1.93
C PRO A 156 3.01 9.98 -3.36
N LEU A 157 2.26 10.89 -4.01
CA LEU A 157 1.87 10.72 -5.42
C LEU A 157 3.08 10.66 -6.35
N ASN A 158 4.07 11.55 -6.17
CA ASN A 158 5.31 11.50 -6.96
C ASN A 158 6.07 10.18 -6.77
N ASN A 159 6.08 9.62 -5.56
CA ASN A 159 6.68 8.30 -5.32
C ASN A 159 5.92 7.20 -6.07
N LEU A 160 4.58 7.26 -6.07
CA LEU A 160 3.74 6.34 -6.84
C LEU A 160 4.04 6.44 -8.33
N LEU A 161 4.04 7.64 -8.90
CA LEU A 161 4.31 7.87 -10.32
C LEU A 161 5.69 7.33 -10.72
N ASN A 162 6.73 7.58 -9.91
CA ASN A 162 8.05 7.03 -10.13
C ASN A 162 8.07 5.49 -10.08
N ALA A 163 7.35 4.89 -9.13
CA ALA A 163 7.23 3.43 -9.04
C ALA A 163 6.50 2.83 -10.24
N LEU A 164 5.45 3.49 -10.73
CA LEU A 164 4.72 3.10 -11.93
C LEU A 164 5.61 3.20 -13.17
N LEU A 165 6.28 4.34 -13.37
CA LEU A 165 7.21 4.54 -14.49
C LEU A 165 8.32 3.49 -14.51
N LYS A 166 8.88 3.15 -13.35
CA LYS A 166 9.91 2.12 -13.23
C LYS A 166 9.39 0.71 -13.54
N THR A 167 8.12 0.42 -13.27
CA THR A 167 7.54 -0.93 -13.39
C THR A 167 6.93 -1.19 -14.77
N PHE A 168 6.32 -0.17 -15.38
CA PHE A 168 5.61 -0.29 -16.66
C PHE A 168 6.34 0.36 -17.83
N GLY A 169 7.21 1.34 -17.57
CA GLY A 169 7.78 2.20 -18.61
C GLY A 169 6.80 3.31 -19.03
N LEU A 170 7.33 4.30 -19.75
CA LEU A 170 6.56 5.46 -20.24
C LEU A 170 5.51 5.06 -21.29
N GLU A 171 5.89 4.21 -22.24
CA GLU A 171 5.03 3.84 -23.39
C GLU A 171 3.75 3.12 -22.97
N GLU A 172 3.84 2.16 -22.04
CA GLU A 172 2.66 1.43 -21.56
C GLU A 172 1.71 2.29 -20.72
N LEU A 173 2.26 3.27 -20.01
CA LEU A 173 1.45 4.22 -19.24
C LEU A 173 0.76 5.24 -20.15
N ASP A 174 1.42 5.68 -21.21
CA ASP A 174 0.84 6.60 -22.19
C ASP A 174 -0.32 5.94 -22.96
N GLU A 175 -0.14 4.70 -23.41
CA GLU A 175 -1.23 3.88 -23.98
C GLU A 175 -2.40 3.70 -23.01
N LEU A 176 -2.12 3.54 -21.71
CA LEU A 176 -3.15 3.45 -20.68
C LEU A 176 -3.91 4.76 -20.51
N ILE A 177 -3.21 5.90 -20.52
CA ILE A 177 -3.84 7.23 -20.46
C ILE A 177 -4.71 7.45 -21.69
N ILE A 178 -4.18 7.20 -22.89
CA ILE A 178 -4.91 7.37 -24.16
C ILE A 178 -6.17 6.51 -24.21
N ARG A 179 -6.11 5.23 -23.77
CA ARG A 179 -7.26 4.31 -23.81
C ARG A 179 -8.30 4.55 -22.73
N VAL A 180 -7.95 5.24 -21.64
CA VAL A 180 -8.89 5.52 -20.55
C VAL A 180 -9.53 6.91 -20.70
N VAL A 181 -8.88 7.84 -21.41
CA VAL A 181 -9.41 9.17 -21.74
C VAL A 181 -10.37 9.15 -22.94
N ARG A 182 -10.28 8.13 -23.81
CA ARG A 182 -11.14 7.94 -24.98
C ARG A 182 -12.38 7.11 -24.68
#